data_AF-A0AA97AN27-F1
#
_entry.id   AF-A0AA97AN27-F1
#
_cell.length_a   1.000
_cell.length_b   1.000
_cell.length_c   1.000
_cell.angle_alpha   90.00
_cell.angle_beta   90.00
_cell.angle_gamma   90.00
#
_symmetry.space_group_name_H-M   'P 1'
#
loop_
_entity.id
_entity.type
_entity.pdbx_description
1 polymer ?
#
loop_
_entity_poly.entity_id
_entity_poly.type
_entity_poly.pdbx_seq_one_letter_code
_entity_poly.pdbx_strand_id
1 'polypeptide(L)'
;MKNDVKDLVKILIGVAWLDGKIQPEERTYLQRIAIEKGVAKDPEIQPILHELRAVRSEECYQWIQDYLGEHPTSEECHHLIEAISEIIYTDGMIDSEEAKLLTRLQILESEPVPTLQTKVVSALRKLYQHGLQKIEKL
;
A
#
# COMPACT_ATOMS: atom_id res chain seq x y z
N MET A 1 -8.33 3.53 16.53
CA MET A 1 -7.88 2.96 15.24
C MET A 1 -6.61 2.18 15.48
N LYS A 2 -6.56 0.91 15.10
CA LYS A 2 -5.30 0.16 15.06
C LYS A 2 -4.61 0.50 13.74
N ASN A 3 -3.80 1.56 13.74
CA ASN A 3 -2.79 1.75 12.70
C ASN A 3 -1.65 0.78 13.01
N ASP A 4 -1.87 -0.52 12.80
CA ASP A 4 -0.77 -1.48 12.90
C ASP A 4 0.07 -1.33 11.64
N VAL A 5 1.30 -0.82 11.82
CA VAL A 5 2.28 -0.66 10.74
C VAL A 5 2.48 -1.98 9.98
N LYS A 6 2.30 -3.12 10.66
CA LYS A 6 2.28 -4.44 10.04
C LYS A 6 1.20 -4.57 8.96
N ASP A 7 -0.04 -4.16 9.25
CA ASP A 7 -1.16 -4.30 8.32
C ASP A 7 -0.98 -3.39 7.10
N LEU A 8 -0.44 -2.19 7.29
CA LEU A 8 -0.10 -1.29 6.20
C LEU A 8 0.98 -1.87 5.28
N VAL A 9 2.06 -2.43 5.85
CA VAL A 9 3.11 -3.10 5.08
C VAL A 9 2.58 -4.36 4.39
N LYS A 10 1.68 -5.11 5.04
CA LYS A 10 1.01 -6.28 4.46
C LYS A 10 0.17 -5.91 3.25
N ILE A 11 -0.63 -4.84 3.34
CA ILE A 11 -1.41 -4.29 2.22
C ILE A 11 -0.48 -3.84 1.09
N LEU A 12 0.61 -3.13 1.41
CA LEU A 12 1.57 -2.67 0.41
C LEU A 12 2.21 -3.83 -0.37
N ILE A 13 2.61 -4.90 0.32
CA ILE A 13 3.12 -6.12 -0.34
C ILE A 13 2.04 -6.78 -1.19
N GLY A 14 0.79 -6.84 -0.70
CA GLY A 14 -0.36 -7.35 -1.46
C GLY A 14 -0.58 -6.60 -2.77
N VAL A 15 -0.45 -5.26 -2.75
CA VAL A 15 -0.57 -4.41 -3.94
C VAL A 15 0.53 -4.73 -4.97
N ALA A 16 1.77 -4.95 -4.53
CA ALA A 16 2.88 -5.32 -5.42
C ALA A 16 2.67 -6.71 -6.08
N TRP A 17 1.93 -7.60 -5.43
CA TRP A 17 1.58 -8.92 -5.99
C TRP A 17 0.46 -8.90 -7.03
N LEU A 18 -0.28 -7.79 -7.20
CA LEU A 18 -1.43 -7.74 -8.10
C LEU A 18 -1.08 -7.98 -9.57
N ASP A 19 0.16 -7.72 -9.96
CA ASP A 19 0.68 -8.03 -11.31
C ASP A 19 1.12 -9.50 -11.46
N GLY A 20 0.92 -10.32 -10.42
CA GLY A 20 1.17 -11.76 -10.38
C GLY A 20 2.62 -12.14 -10.07
N LYS A 21 3.55 -11.19 -10.10
CA LYS A 21 4.96 -11.38 -9.77
C LYS A 21 5.57 -10.09 -9.26
N ILE A 22 6.35 -10.19 -8.19
CA ILE A 22 7.20 -9.10 -7.70
C ILE A 22 8.52 -9.10 -8.48
N GLN A 23 8.91 -7.94 -9.01
CA GLN A 23 10.20 -7.75 -9.68
C GLN A 23 11.36 -7.63 -8.67
N PRO A 24 12.61 -7.94 -9.04
CA PRO A 24 13.76 -7.84 -8.13
C PRO A 24 13.92 -6.47 -7.45
N GLU A 25 13.63 -5.40 -8.18
CA GLU A 25 13.68 -4.01 -7.73
C GLU A 25 12.59 -3.74 -6.69
N GLU A 26 11.36 -4.18 -6.99
CA GLU A 26 10.19 -4.14 -6.11
C GLU A 26 10.45 -4.89 -4.80
N ARG A 27 11.05 -6.09 -4.88
CA ARG A 27 11.43 -6.89 -3.72
C ARG A 27 12.44 -6.18 -2.84
N THR A 28 13.48 -5.61 -3.45
CA THR A 28 14.53 -4.87 -2.71
C THR A 28 13.92 -3.68 -1.98
N TYR A 29 13.02 -2.97 -2.65
CA TYR A 29 12.31 -1.84 -2.05
C TYR A 29 11.39 -2.25 -0.89
N LEU A 30 10.57 -3.28 -1.08
CA LEU A 30 9.68 -3.81 -0.03
C LEU A 30 10.46 -4.34 1.17
N GLN A 31 11.62 -4.98 0.95
CA GLN A 31 12.50 -5.42 2.03
C GLN A 31 13.04 -4.23 2.82
N ARG A 32 13.47 -3.16 2.14
CA ARG A 32 13.94 -1.94 2.79
C ARG A 32 12.85 -1.34 3.68
N ILE A 33 11.64 -1.18 3.14
CA ILE A 33 10.48 -0.69 3.91
C ILE A 33 10.22 -1.57 5.13
N ALA A 34 10.16 -2.89 4.96
CA ALA A 34 9.86 -3.81 6.06
C ALA A 34 10.94 -3.77 7.15
N ILE A 35 12.21 -3.55 6.79
CA ILE A 35 13.31 -3.38 7.75
C ILE A 35 13.17 -2.04 8.48
N GLU A 36 12.99 -0.93 7.75
CA GLU A 36 12.82 0.42 8.31
C GLU A 36 11.65 0.50 9.29
N LYS A 37 10.55 -0.20 8.97
CA LYS A 37 9.35 -0.26 9.80
C LYS A 37 9.37 -1.35 10.86
N GLY A 38 10.45 -2.14 10.95
CA GLY A 38 10.66 -3.15 12.00
C GLY A 38 9.81 -4.43 11.86
N VAL A 39 9.18 -4.66 10.71
CA VAL A 39 8.25 -5.78 10.47
C VAL A 39 8.83 -6.88 9.56
N ALA A 40 10.07 -6.74 9.07
CA ALA A 40 10.69 -7.72 8.16
C ALA A 40 10.80 -9.15 8.71
N LYS A 41 10.79 -9.32 10.04
CA LYS A 41 10.86 -10.63 10.71
C LYS A 41 9.49 -11.14 11.18
N ASP A 42 8.42 -10.41 10.88
CA ASP A 42 7.08 -10.81 11.26
C ASP A 42 6.66 -12.08 10.49
N PRO A 43 6.10 -13.09 11.17
CA PRO A 43 5.77 -14.38 10.54
C PRO A 43 4.66 -14.28 9.49
N GLU A 44 3.82 -13.24 9.49
CA GLU A 44 2.83 -12.99 8.44
C GLU A 44 3.45 -12.27 7.24
N ILE A 45 4.45 -11.41 7.46
CA ILE A 45 5.11 -10.61 6.42
C ILE A 45 6.19 -11.42 5.69
N GLN A 46 7.00 -12.17 6.43
CA GLN A 46 8.16 -12.87 5.89
C GLN A 46 7.83 -13.77 4.68
N PRO A 47 6.76 -14.60 4.68
CA PRO A 47 6.47 -15.50 3.57
C PRO A 47 6.12 -14.76 2.27
N ILE A 48 5.38 -13.66 2.38
CA ILE A 48 4.92 -12.87 1.24
C ILE A 48 6.01 -11.92 0.72
N LEU A 49 6.89 -11.45 1.61
CA LEU A 49 8.03 -10.59 1.29
C LEU A 49 9.17 -11.35 0.59
N HIS A 50 9.39 -12.61 0.96
CA HIS A 50 10.42 -13.47 0.38
C HIS A 50 9.90 -14.39 -0.73
N GLU A 51 8.67 -14.17 -1.20
CA GLU A 51 8.04 -14.93 -2.28
C GLU A 51 7.91 -16.44 -2.00
N LEU A 52 7.96 -16.82 -0.72
CA LEU A 52 7.63 -18.18 -0.27
C LEU A 52 6.13 -18.46 -0.45
N ARG A 53 5.32 -17.40 -0.52
CA ARG A 53 3.88 -17.43 -0.77
C ARG A 53 3.47 -16.23 -1.62
N ALA A 54 2.87 -16.49 -2.78
CA ALA A 54 2.22 -15.45 -3.58
C ALA A 54 0.93 -14.97 -2.89
N VAL A 55 0.66 -13.67 -2.97
CA VAL A 55 -0.62 -13.10 -2.50
C VAL A 55 -1.60 -13.07 -3.65
N ARG A 56 -2.80 -13.62 -3.44
CA ARG A 56 -3.87 -13.54 -4.44
C ARG A 56 -4.54 -12.17 -4.40
N SER A 57 -5.09 -11.73 -5.53
CA SER A 57 -5.83 -10.48 -5.62
C SER A 57 -6.94 -10.42 -4.57
N GLU A 58 -7.70 -11.50 -4.40
CA GLU A 58 -8.79 -11.58 -3.42
C GLU A 58 -8.29 -11.39 -1.98
N GLU A 59 -7.10 -11.91 -1.64
CA GLU A 59 -6.49 -11.70 -0.33
C GLU A 59 -6.10 -10.22 -0.13
N CYS A 60 -5.55 -9.58 -1.16
CA CYS A 60 -5.21 -8.15 -1.10
C CYS A 60 -6.45 -7.29 -0.88
N TYR A 61 -7.54 -7.55 -1.62
CA TYR A 61 -8.81 -6.84 -1.43
C TYR A 61 -9.39 -7.10 -0.03
N GLN A 62 -9.31 -8.35 0.46
CA GLN A 62 -9.76 -8.68 1.80
C GLN A 62 -8.98 -7.92 2.88
N TRP A 63 -7.66 -7.80 2.77
CA TRP A 63 -6.86 -7.05 3.75
C TRP A 63 -7.23 -5.56 3.79
N ILE A 64 -7.51 -4.97 2.63
CA ILE A 64 -8.00 -3.59 2.55
C ILE A 64 -9.37 -3.47 3.20
N GLN A 65 -10.27 -4.43 2.97
CA GLN A 65 -11.58 -4.47 3.62
C GLN A 65 -11.48 -4.70 5.13
N ASP A 66 -10.59 -5.57 5.60
CA ASP A 66 -10.37 -5.83 7.02
C ASP A 66 -9.82 -4.58 7.73
N TYR A 67 -8.98 -3.82 7.03
CA TYR A 67 -8.42 -2.56 7.54
C TYR A 67 -9.46 -1.44 7.59
N LEU A 68 -10.27 -1.31 6.54
CA LEU A 68 -11.23 -0.21 6.38
C LEU A 68 -12.63 -0.52 6.94
N GLY A 69 -12.97 -1.79 7.19
CA GLY A 69 -14.30 -2.25 7.56
C GLY A 69 -15.23 -2.54 6.36
N GLU A 70 -16.46 -2.99 6.66
CA GLU A 70 -17.45 -3.42 5.66
C GLU A 70 -18.04 -2.25 4.83
N HIS A 71 -18.09 -1.05 5.42
CA HIS A 71 -18.67 0.14 4.81
C HIS A 71 -17.75 1.35 4.99
N PRO A 72 -16.59 1.36 4.30
CA PRO A 72 -15.62 2.40 4.51
C PRO A 72 -16.07 3.71 3.89
N THR A 73 -15.87 4.79 4.63
CA THR A 73 -16.06 6.15 4.17
C THR A 73 -14.91 6.58 3.26
N SER A 74 -15.12 7.66 2.48
CA SER A 74 -14.03 8.24 1.71
C SER A 74 -12.88 8.70 2.61
N GLU A 75 -13.17 9.24 3.78
CA GLU A 75 -12.18 9.68 4.76
C GLU A 75 -11.28 8.53 5.24
N GLU A 76 -11.86 7.38 5.59
CA GLU A 76 -11.09 6.18 5.97
C GLU A 76 -10.21 5.68 4.83
N CYS A 77 -10.71 5.73 3.59
CA CYS A 77 -9.92 5.40 2.41
C CYS A 77 -8.74 6.37 2.22
N HIS A 78 -8.98 7.68 2.41
CA HIS A 78 -7.92 8.69 2.34
C HIS A 78 -6.87 8.46 3.43
N HIS A 79 -7.28 8.15 4.66
CA HIS A 79 -6.35 7.86 5.75
C HIS A 79 -5.48 6.62 5.49
N LEU A 80 -6.02 5.56 4.89
CA LEU A 80 -5.20 4.41 4.47
C LEU A 80 -4.16 4.81 3.42
N ILE A 81 -4.57 5.60 2.43
CA ILE A 81 -3.69 6.09 1.36
C ILE A 81 -2.57 6.95 1.96
N GLU A 82 -2.92 7.89 2.84
CA GLU A 82 -1.97 8.77 3.55
C GLU A 82 -0.99 7.95 4.39
N ALA A 83 -1.47 7.00 5.19
CA ALA A 83 -0.63 6.15 6.04
C ALA A 83 0.35 5.29 5.22
N ILE A 84 -0.06 4.78 4.06
CA ILE A 84 0.85 4.07 3.15
C ILE A 84 1.84 5.05 2.49
N SER A 85 1.39 6.27 2.18
CA SER A 85 2.27 7.31 1.66
C SER A 85 3.41 7.65 2.63
N GLU A 86 3.12 7.79 3.93
CA GLU A 86 4.14 7.99 4.97
C GLU A 86 5.12 6.80 5.13
N ILE A 87 4.70 5.60 4.74
CA ILE A 87 5.57 4.42 4.70
C ILE A 87 6.51 4.47 3.50
N ILE A 88 5.99 4.87 2.34
CA ILE A 88 6.72 4.95 1.06
C ILE A 88 7.71 6.13 1.08
N TYR A 89 7.31 7.25 1.68
CA TYR A 89 8.03 8.52 1.71
C TYR A 89 8.45 8.88 3.15
N THR A 90 9.49 8.20 3.64
CA THR A 90 10.02 8.37 5.00
C THR A 90 10.85 9.65 5.22
N ASP A 91 11.18 10.40 4.17
CA ASP A 91 12.12 11.54 4.23
C ASP A 91 11.45 12.89 4.58
N GLY A 92 10.23 12.86 5.13
CA GLY A 92 9.54 14.04 5.69
C GLY A 92 9.15 15.15 4.69
N MET A 93 9.49 14.97 3.42
CA MET A 93 9.14 15.88 2.33
C MET A 93 7.97 15.26 1.58
N ILE A 94 6.74 15.59 1.98
CA ILE A 94 5.57 15.38 1.12
C ILE A 94 5.86 16.16 -0.16
N ASP A 95 6.27 15.44 -1.19
CA ASP A 95 6.66 16.06 -2.45
C ASP A 95 5.41 16.74 -3.02
N SER A 96 5.57 17.86 -3.72
CA SER A 96 4.43 18.53 -4.35
C SER A 96 3.67 17.60 -5.32
N GLU A 97 4.36 16.57 -5.83
CA GLU A 97 3.80 15.50 -6.64
C GLU A 97 2.97 14.48 -5.83
N GLU A 98 3.32 14.21 -4.58
CA GLU A 98 2.56 13.36 -3.67
C GLU A 98 1.25 14.05 -3.26
N ALA A 99 1.32 15.32 -2.86
CA ALA A 99 0.13 16.12 -2.56
C ALA A 99 -0.81 16.21 -3.79
N LYS A 100 -0.26 16.35 -5.01
CA LYS A 100 -1.05 16.31 -6.25
C LYS A 100 -1.64 14.93 -6.52
N LEU A 101 -0.89 13.85 -6.25
CA LEU A 101 -1.39 12.48 -6.42
C LEU A 101 -2.54 12.22 -5.44
N LEU A 102 -2.37 12.52 -4.16
CA LEU A 102 -3.41 12.46 -3.13
C LEU A 102 -4.64 13.31 -3.51
N THR A 103 -4.43 14.56 -3.98
CA THR A 103 -5.53 15.44 -4.43
C THR A 103 -6.25 14.91 -5.67
N ARG A 104 -5.55 14.19 -6.57
CA ARG A 104 -6.13 13.57 -7.77
C ARG A 104 -6.89 12.29 -7.46
N LEU A 105 -6.58 11.63 -6.34
CA LEU A 105 -7.28 10.46 -5.85
C LEU A 105 -8.59 10.90 -5.19
N GLN A 106 -9.49 11.47 -5.99
CA GLN A 106 -10.85 11.80 -5.56
C GLN A 106 -11.63 10.51 -5.32
N ILE A 107 -11.52 9.98 -4.10
CA ILE A 107 -12.45 8.98 -3.60
C ILE A 107 -13.73 9.73 -3.24
N LEU A 108 -14.80 9.47 -3.98
CA LEU A 108 -16.08 10.14 -3.77
C LEU A 108 -16.92 9.31 -2.79
N GLU A 109 -17.49 9.95 -1.77
CA GLU A 109 -18.29 9.31 -0.71
C GLU A 109 -19.52 8.55 -1.21
N SER A 110 -19.98 8.81 -2.44
CA SER A 110 -21.23 8.26 -2.99
C SER A 110 -21.04 6.99 -3.82
N GLU A 111 -19.85 6.39 -3.81
CA GLU A 111 -19.57 5.19 -4.62
C GLU A 111 -19.80 3.89 -3.85
N PRO A 112 -20.27 2.83 -4.52
CA PRO A 112 -20.44 1.52 -3.88
C PRO A 112 -19.09 0.94 -3.46
N VAL A 113 -19.06 0.18 -2.36
CA VAL A 113 -17.85 -0.37 -1.72
C VAL A 113 -16.86 -1.06 -2.69
N PRO A 114 -17.30 -1.90 -3.65
CA PRO A 114 -16.36 -2.50 -4.61
C PRO A 114 -15.63 -1.48 -5.48
N THR A 115 -16.30 -0.37 -5.82
CA THR A 115 -15.70 0.74 -6.58
C THR A 115 -14.70 1.50 -5.72
N LEU A 116 -15.03 1.75 -4.44
CA LEU A 116 -14.11 2.37 -3.48
C LEU A 116 -12.84 1.53 -3.31
N GLN A 117 -12.97 0.23 -3.06
CA GLN A 117 -11.83 -0.69 -2.92
C GLN A 117 -10.94 -0.70 -4.18
N THR A 118 -11.55 -0.73 -5.37
CA THR A 118 -10.80 -0.70 -6.64
C THR A 118 -10.03 0.62 -6.80
N LYS A 119 -10.63 1.74 -6.41
CA LYS A 119 -9.96 3.05 -6.43
C LYS A 119 -8.81 3.13 -5.43
N VAL A 120 -9.00 2.61 -4.21
CA VAL A 120 -7.94 2.52 -3.20
C VAL A 120 -6.79 1.67 -3.72
N VAL A 121 -7.05 0.48 -4.25
CA VAL A 121 -6.00 -0.36 -4.84
C VAL A 121 -5.25 0.38 -5.96
N SER A 122 -5.98 1.07 -6.85
CA SER A 122 -5.38 1.87 -7.92
C SER A 122 -4.51 3.01 -7.37
N ALA A 123 -4.96 3.65 -6.29
CA ALA A 123 -4.23 4.71 -5.59
C ALA A 123 -2.91 4.21 -5.03
N LEU A 124 -2.98 3.13 -4.24
CA LEU A 124 -1.83 2.50 -3.61
C LEU A 124 -0.82 2.02 -4.65
N ARG A 125 -1.29 1.45 -5.75
CA ARG A 125 -0.43 1.02 -6.86
C ARG A 125 0.33 2.19 -7.47
N LYS A 126 -0.32 3.35 -7.69
CA LYS A 126 0.34 4.55 -8.23
C LYS A 126 1.38 5.11 -7.27
N LEU A 127 1.05 5.18 -5.97
CA LEU A 127 1.97 5.63 -4.93
C LEU A 127 3.21 4.73 -4.88
N TYR A 128 2.99 3.43 -4.84
CA TYR A 128 4.05 2.43 -4.83
C TYR A 128 4.98 2.55 -6.05
N GLN A 129 4.42 2.61 -7.26
CA GLN A 129 5.19 2.76 -8.50
C GLN A 129 5.97 4.07 -8.54
N HIS A 130 5.39 5.16 -8.03
CA HIS A 130 6.07 6.45 -7.98
C HIS A 130 7.24 6.45 -6.98
N GLY A 131 7.05 5.84 -5.80
CA GLY A 131 8.10 5.65 -4.81
C GLY A 131 9.27 4.82 -5.35
N LEU A 132 8.97 3.71 -6.05
CA LEU A 132 9.97 2.86 -6.70
C LEU A 132 10.82 3.63 -7.72
N GLN A 133 10.19 4.39 -8.62
CA GLN A 133 10.88 5.19 -9.65
C GLN A 133 11.80 6.27 -9.08
N LYS A 134 11.48 6.82 -7.91
CA LYS A 134 12.29 7.86 -7.25
C LYS A 134 13.60 7.28 -6.70
N ILE A 135 13.59 6.00 -6.32
CA ILE A 135 14.77 5.30 -5.80
C ILE A 135 15.71 4.87 -6.91
N GLU A 136 15.21 4.48 -8.08
CA GLU A 136 16.04 4.13 -9.25
C GLU A 136 16.87 5.31 -9.79
N LYS A 137 16.54 6.55 -9.41
CA LYS A 137 17.24 7.77 -9.84
C LYS A 137 18.28 8.29 -8.84
N LEU A 138 18.44 7.63 -7.70
CA LEU A 138 19.44 7.94 -6.66
C LEU A 138 20.64 7.00 -6.80
#